data_AF-I1C3U6-F1
#
_entry.id   AF-I1C3U6-F1
#
_cell.length_a   1.000
_cell.length_b   1.000
_cell.length_c   1.000
_cell.angle_alpha   90.00
_cell.angle_beta   90.00
_cell.angle_gamma   90.00
#
_symmetry.space_group_name_H-M   'P 1'
#
loop_
_entity.id
_entity.type
_entity.pdbx_description
1 polymer ?
#
loop_
_entity_poly.entity_id
_entity_poly.type
_entity_poly.pdbx_seq_one_letter_code
_entity_poly.pdbx_strand_id
1 'polypeptide(L)'
;MPKKLNYKKHKKDKERNEHKRKKRKRQEYVPPVLNEEGWTPSDQAYKQDQDEWRERLFDAMMQDEGQDAYFSNYNNYTPSYTSNEMTDEEYRQYIVNGMYRKRHAAEIAAEEEWKAEKEKRRKEKAEARRKVREEEAERERVREAYREKEKAKRSRVAQEDYEIKWQQLDEAKVIKSEDIPWPIVNNDFSLNSVRSFMTKGTSEEIKKNVRREQRKYHPDKFMTRVMSRFEGTADEKECVLSRMNEISGWLNELWASV
;
A
#
# COMPACT_ATOMS: atom_id res chain seq x y z
N MET A 1 40.94 -0.75 -16.86
CA MET A 1 40.12 -0.89 -18.08
C MET A 1 38.65 -0.61 -17.74
N PRO A 2 38.14 0.63 -17.92
CA PRO A 2 36.77 0.97 -17.51
C PRO A 2 35.73 0.46 -18.53
N LYS A 3 34.72 -0.24 -18.03
CA LYS A 3 33.61 -0.81 -18.82
C LYS A 3 32.66 0.31 -19.26
N LYS A 4 32.48 0.46 -20.57
CA LYS A 4 31.61 1.48 -21.20
C LYS A 4 30.13 1.12 -20.97
N LEU A 5 29.39 2.04 -20.36
CA LEU A 5 27.93 1.98 -20.18
C LEU A 5 27.23 2.29 -21.52
N ASN A 6 26.52 1.31 -22.07
CA ASN A 6 25.69 1.47 -23.27
C ASN A 6 24.37 2.18 -22.92
N TYR A 7 24.27 3.46 -23.25
CA TYR A 7 23.02 4.22 -23.21
C TYR A 7 22.13 3.83 -24.40
N LYS A 8 21.07 3.03 -24.15
CA LYS A 8 20.01 2.77 -25.14
C LYS A 8 19.17 4.04 -25.32
N LYS A 9 19.37 4.74 -26.44
CA LYS A 9 18.53 5.84 -26.92
C LYS A 9 17.14 5.29 -27.27
N HIS A 10 16.14 5.57 -26.43
CA HIS A 10 14.73 5.39 -26.82
C HIS A 10 14.38 6.43 -27.88
N LYS A 11 14.26 5.97 -29.13
CA LYS A 11 13.75 6.76 -30.26
C LYS A 11 12.25 6.96 -30.02
N LYS A 12 11.87 8.21 -29.79
CA LYS A 12 10.48 8.62 -29.56
C LYS A 12 9.84 8.76 -30.93
N ASP A 13 9.06 7.77 -31.34
CA ASP A 13 8.26 7.84 -32.56
C ASP A 13 7.23 8.96 -32.40
N LYS A 14 7.44 10.02 -33.17
CA LYS A 14 6.62 11.23 -33.18
C LYS A 14 5.65 11.06 -34.33
N GLU A 15 4.55 10.36 -34.08
CA GLU A 15 3.46 10.23 -35.04
C GLU A 15 2.90 11.62 -35.37
N ARG A 16 3.10 12.01 -36.61
CA ARG A 16 2.68 13.29 -37.17
C ARG A 16 1.25 13.07 -37.69
N ASN A 17 0.26 13.43 -36.89
CA ASN A 17 -1.15 13.42 -37.31
C ASN A 17 -1.38 14.48 -38.39
N GLU A 18 -1.37 14.07 -39.66
CA GLU A 18 -1.80 14.87 -40.79
C GLU A 18 -3.32 14.96 -40.83
N HIS A 19 -3.86 16.10 -40.38
CA HIS A 19 -5.27 16.44 -40.56
C HIS A 19 -5.57 16.71 -42.03
N LYS A 20 -6.11 15.70 -42.73
CA LYS A 20 -6.72 15.86 -44.06
C LYS A 20 -7.97 16.74 -43.96
N ARG A 21 -7.82 18.03 -44.25
CA ARG A 21 -8.95 18.95 -44.50
C ARG A 21 -9.71 18.51 -45.76
N LYS A 22 -10.81 17.77 -45.59
CA LYS A 22 -11.78 17.48 -46.67
C LYS A 22 -12.46 18.80 -47.09
N LYS A 23 -12.07 19.34 -48.26
CA LYS A 23 -12.84 20.40 -48.93
C LYS A 23 -14.20 19.84 -49.33
N ARG A 24 -15.27 20.30 -48.68
CA ARG A 24 -16.66 20.04 -49.12
C ARG A 24 -16.87 20.77 -50.45
N LYS A 25 -17.05 20.03 -51.54
CA LYS A 25 -17.55 20.58 -52.80
C LYS A 25 -18.95 21.16 -52.52
N ARG A 26 -19.15 22.44 -52.82
CA ARG A 26 -20.49 23.02 -52.90
C ARG A 26 -21.22 22.32 -54.03
N GLN A 27 -22.26 21.55 -53.72
CA GLN A 27 -23.25 21.15 -54.72
C GLN A 27 -24.07 22.38 -55.05
N GLU A 28 -24.08 22.77 -56.31
CA GLU A 28 -25.06 23.73 -56.84
C GLU A 28 -26.44 23.07 -56.79
N TYR A 29 -27.40 23.80 -56.23
CA TYR A 29 -28.79 23.37 -56.14
C TYR A 29 -29.41 23.38 -57.54
N VAL A 30 -29.82 22.21 -58.03
CA VAL A 30 -30.67 22.09 -59.21
C VAL A 30 -32.10 21.97 -58.72
N PRO A 31 -33.01 22.92 -59.04
CA PRO A 31 -34.41 22.80 -58.66
C PRO A 31 -35.02 21.56 -59.32
N PRO A 32 -35.86 20.79 -58.61
CA PRO A 32 -36.49 19.60 -59.17
C PRO A 32 -37.40 19.99 -60.34
N VAL A 33 -37.18 19.36 -61.49
CA VAL A 33 -38.09 19.46 -62.64
C VAL A 33 -39.35 18.66 -62.28
N LEU A 34 -40.50 19.32 -62.37
CA LEU A 34 -41.80 18.71 -62.12
C LEU A 34 -42.08 17.68 -63.22
N ASN A 35 -41.88 16.39 -62.95
CA ASN A 35 -42.29 15.33 -63.87
C ASN A 35 -43.83 15.26 -63.84
N GLU A 36 -44.46 15.64 -64.96
CA GLU A 36 -45.90 15.52 -65.21
C GLU A 36 -46.33 14.08 -65.56
N GLU A 37 -45.78 13.08 -64.86
CA GLU A 37 -46.23 11.69 -64.98
C GLU A 37 -46.95 11.29 -63.70
N GLY A 38 -48.26 11.07 -63.85
CA GLY A 38 -49.21 10.80 -62.78
C GLY A 38 -48.74 9.70 -61.84
N TRP A 39 -48.28 10.13 -60.67
CA TRP A 39 -48.08 9.26 -59.51
C TRP A 39 -49.31 9.42 -58.61
N THR A 40 -50.37 8.68 -58.89
CA THR A 40 -51.44 8.45 -57.91
C THR A 40 -50.95 7.37 -56.95
N PRO A 41 -50.74 7.68 -55.65
CA PRO A 41 -50.34 6.66 -54.69
C PRO A 41 -51.43 5.59 -54.58
N SER A 42 -51.00 4.33 -54.41
CA SER A 42 -51.91 3.21 -54.18
C SER A 42 -52.78 3.48 -52.94
N ASP A 43 -54.09 3.19 -53.01
CA ASP A 43 -55.07 3.41 -51.92
C ASP A 43 -54.71 2.68 -50.60
N GLN A 44 -53.75 1.75 -50.62
CA GLN A 44 -53.23 1.07 -49.44
C GLN A 44 -52.00 1.75 -48.79
N ALA A 45 -51.35 2.70 -49.47
CA ALA A 45 -50.20 3.43 -48.94
C ALA A 45 -50.58 4.40 -47.81
N TYR A 46 -51.82 4.88 -47.79
CA TYR A 46 -52.26 5.95 -46.88
C TYR A 46 -52.54 5.51 -45.43
N LYS A 47 -52.54 4.21 -45.12
CA LYS A 47 -52.95 3.73 -43.79
C LYS A 47 -51.80 3.42 -42.85
N GLN A 48 -50.70 2.83 -43.34
CA GLN A 48 -49.50 2.61 -42.51
C GLN A 48 -48.70 3.90 -42.34
N ASP A 49 -48.60 4.71 -43.39
CA ASP A 49 -47.84 5.95 -43.34
C ASP A 49 -48.50 7.03 -42.48
N GLN A 50 -49.82 7.01 -42.28
CA GLN A 50 -50.47 8.07 -41.48
C GLN A 50 -50.20 7.95 -39.98
N ASP A 51 -50.17 6.75 -39.42
CA ASP A 51 -49.89 6.58 -37.99
C ASP A 51 -48.40 6.81 -37.72
N GLU A 52 -47.51 6.30 -38.58
CA GLU A 52 -46.07 6.60 -38.48
C GLU A 52 -45.77 8.08 -38.73
N TRP A 53 -46.47 8.74 -39.66
CA TRP A 53 -46.34 10.18 -39.90
C TRP A 53 -46.89 11.00 -38.73
N ARG A 54 -48.00 10.59 -38.12
CA ARG A 54 -48.54 11.23 -36.91
C ARG A 54 -47.60 11.06 -35.73
N GLU A 55 -47.08 9.86 -35.50
CA GLU A 55 -46.06 9.62 -34.46
C GLU A 55 -44.79 10.42 -34.75
N ARG A 56 -44.32 10.48 -35.99
CA ARG A 56 -43.18 11.35 -36.37
C ARG A 56 -43.47 12.83 -36.19
N LEU A 57 -44.70 13.28 -36.43
CA LEU A 57 -45.11 14.67 -36.24
C LEU A 57 -45.16 15.02 -34.75
N PHE A 58 -45.67 14.12 -33.91
CA PHE A 58 -45.67 14.27 -32.46
C PHE A 58 -44.25 14.16 -31.86
N ASP A 59 -43.39 13.30 -32.39
CA ASP A 59 -41.99 13.16 -31.96
C ASP A 59 -41.14 14.37 -32.42
N ALA A 60 -41.43 14.92 -33.60
CA ALA A 60 -40.83 16.17 -34.07
C ALA A 60 -41.33 17.39 -33.29
N MET A 61 -42.61 17.45 -32.91
CA MET A 61 -43.13 18.49 -32.02
C MET A 61 -42.61 18.35 -30.59
N MET A 62 -42.45 17.15 -30.05
CA MET A 62 -41.77 16.95 -28.75
C MET A 62 -40.30 17.36 -28.77
N GLN A 63 -39.63 17.25 -29.92
CA GLN A 63 -38.27 17.76 -30.10
C GLN A 63 -38.21 19.29 -30.31
N ASP A 64 -39.29 19.93 -30.75
CA ASP A 64 -39.38 21.37 -31.02
C ASP A 64 -40.11 22.19 -29.93
N GLU A 65 -40.82 21.54 -29.00
CA GLU A 65 -41.42 22.13 -27.79
C GLU A 65 -40.37 22.52 -26.70
N GLY A 66 -39.16 22.89 -27.13
CA GLY A 66 -38.04 23.15 -26.24
C GLY A 66 -37.42 24.53 -26.34
N GLN A 67 -37.42 25.18 -27.51
CA GLN A 67 -36.80 26.50 -27.67
C GLN A 67 -36.98 27.06 -29.08
N ASP A 68 -38.03 27.85 -29.30
CA ASP A 68 -37.99 28.86 -30.35
C ASP A 68 -36.78 29.77 -30.07
N ALA A 69 -35.72 29.66 -30.86
CA ALA A 69 -34.51 30.47 -30.67
C ALA A 69 -34.80 31.97 -30.77
N TYR A 70 -35.88 32.33 -31.49
CA TYR A 70 -36.31 33.71 -31.66
C TYR A 70 -37.10 34.25 -30.44
N PHE A 71 -37.97 33.43 -29.82
CA PHE A 71 -38.77 33.84 -28.64
C PHE A 71 -38.05 33.61 -27.30
N SER A 72 -37.16 32.61 -27.20
CA SER A 72 -36.35 32.37 -25.99
C SER A 72 -35.38 33.50 -25.68
N ASN A 73 -34.96 34.27 -26.68
CA ASN A 73 -34.00 35.35 -26.46
C ASN A 73 -34.64 36.60 -25.83
N TYR A 74 -35.95 36.82 -26.04
CA TYR A 74 -36.69 37.94 -25.45
C TYR A 74 -37.32 37.62 -24.08
N ASN A 75 -37.59 36.34 -23.79
CA ASN A 75 -38.24 35.94 -22.54
C ASN A 75 -37.28 35.68 -21.36
N ASN A 76 -35.96 35.75 -21.60
CA ASN A 76 -34.94 35.57 -20.56
C ASN A 76 -34.56 36.86 -19.82
N TYR A 77 -35.24 37.98 -20.09
CA TYR A 77 -35.17 39.18 -19.26
C TYR A 77 -36.40 39.28 -18.35
N THR A 78 -36.73 38.18 -17.68
CA THR A 78 -37.50 38.30 -16.43
C THR A 78 -36.51 38.81 -15.38
N PRO A 79 -36.69 40.01 -14.82
CA PRO A 79 -35.92 40.40 -13.65
C PRO A 79 -36.28 39.38 -12.57
N SER A 80 -35.41 38.39 -12.37
CA SER A 80 -35.51 37.51 -11.22
C SER A 80 -35.65 38.41 -9.99
N TYR A 81 -36.66 38.15 -9.17
CA TYR A 81 -37.02 38.90 -7.97
C TYR A 81 -35.92 38.94 -6.90
N THR A 82 -34.68 38.59 -7.22
CA THR A 82 -33.46 38.82 -6.42
C THR A 82 -32.81 40.18 -6.72
N SER A 83 -33.28 40.93 -7.72
CA SER A 83 -32.68 42.23 -8.11
C SER A 83 -32.92 43.36 -7.12
N ASN A 84 -33.87 43.23 -6.18
CA ASN A 84 -34.16 44.28 -5.19
C ASN A 84 -33.26 44.22 -3.93
N GLU A 85 -32.39 43.21 -3.81
CA GLU A 85 -31.52 43.02 -2.64
C GLU A 85 -30.03 43.22 -2.95
N MET A 86 -29.62 43.30 -4.22
CA MET A 86 -28.24 43.62 -4.59
C MET A 86 -28.04 45.12 -4.68
N THR A 87 -26.95 45.60 -4.10
CA THR A 87 -26.49 46.97 -4.35
C THR A 87 -26.12 47.14 -5.83
N ASP A 88 -26.21 48.37 -6.35
CA ASP A 88 -25.87 48.68 -7.75
C ASP A 88 -24.48 48.18 -8.16
N GLU A 89 -23.53 48.13 -7.22
CA GLU A 89 -22.18 47.62 -7.46
C GLU A 89 -22.15 46.09 -7.60
N GLU A 90 -22.89 45.37 -6.76
CA GLU A 90 -23.03 43.91 -6.86
C GLU A 90 -23.76 43.49 -8.13
N TYR A 91 -24.77 44.26 -8.54
CA TYR A 91 -25.46 44.04 -9.81
C TYR A 91 -24.53 44.23 -11.02
N ARG A 92 -23.70 45.29 -11.01
CA ARG A 92 -22.68 45.51 -12.04
C ARG A 92 -21.69 44.34 -12.12
N GLN A 93 -21.18 43.89 -10.98
CA GLN A 93 -20.27 42.75 -10.93
C GLN A 93 -20.94 41.46 -11.40
N TYR A 94 -22.21 41.24 -11.04
CA TYR A 94 -22.98 40.10 -11.51
C TYR A 94 -23.14 40.08 -13.04
N ILE A 95 -23.50 41.20 -13.67
CA ILE A 95 -23.61 41.32 -15.12
C ILE A 95 -22.25 41.13 -15.80
N VAL A 96 -21.19 41.76 -15.29
CA VAL A 96 -19.82 41.60 -15.81
C VAL A 96 -19.36 40.14 -15.72
N ASN A 97 -19.58 39.49 -14.58
CA ASN A 97 -19.26 38.08 -14.37
C ASN A 97 -20.11 37.15 -15.25
N GLY A 98 -21.39 37.47 -15.44
CA GLY A 98 -22.28 36.73 -16.33
C GLY A 98 -21.84 36.80 -17.80
N MET A 99 -21.47 38.00 -18.27
CA MET A 99 -20.93 38.18 -19.62
C MET A 99 -19.55 37.53 -19.78
N TYR A 100 -18.70 37.61 -18.76
CA TYR A 100 -17.40 36.94 -18.75
C TYR A 100 -17.56 35.41 -18.86
N ARG A 101 -18.45 34.82 -18.06
CA ARG A 101 -18.76 33.38 -18.12
C ARG A 101 -19.32 32.96 -19.48
N LYS A 102 -20.18 33.77 -20.11
CA LYS A 102 -20.69 33.48 -21.46
C LYS A 102 -19.59 33.54 -22.53
N ARG A 103 -18.72 34.55 -22.48
CA ARG A 103 -17.62 34.73 -23.44
C ARG A 103 -16.52 33.68 -23.28
N HIS A 104 -16.20 33.32 -22.03
CA HIS A 104 -15.15 32.38 -21.69
C HIS A 104 -15.68 30.99 -21.34
N ALA A 105 -16.93 30.65 -21.69
CA ALA A 105 -17.56 29.38 -21.35
C ALA A 105 -16.72 28.17 -21.78
N ALA A 106 -16.16 28.22 -22.99
CA ALA A 106 -15.29 27.17 -23.51
C ALA A 106 -13.94 27.08 -22.76
N GLU A 107 -13.40 28.20 -22.31
CA GLU A 107 -12.15 28.25 -21.55
C GLU A 107 -12.34 27.75 -20.12
N ILE A 108 -13.45 28.11 -19.48
CA ILE A 108 -13.84 27.62 -18.14
C ILE A 108 -14.07 26.11 -18.19
N ALA A 109 -14.81 25.61 -19.19
CA ALA A 109 -15.04 24.17 -19.35
C ALA A 109 -13.73 23.40 -19.57
N ALA A 110 -12.83 23.93 -20.42
CA ALA A 110 -11.52 23.31 -20.64
C ALA A 110 -10.63 23.33 -19.37
N GLU A 111 -10.71 24.39 -18.57
CA GLU A 111 -9.98 24.48 -17.30
C GLU A 111 -10.53 23.50 -16.25
N GLU A 112 -11.86 23.34 -16.19
CA GLU A 112 -12.52 22.37 -15.32
C GLU A 112 -12.19 20.93 -15.71
N GLU A 113 -12.22 20.59 -17.00
CA GLU A 113 -11.81 19.28 -17.52
C GLU A 113 -10.33 18.99 -17.20
N TRP A 114 -9.46 19.97 -17.42
CA TRP A 114 -8.04 19.84 -17.07
C TRP A 114 -7.82 19.63 -15.56
N LYS A 115 -8.56 20.37 -14.71
CA LYS A 115 -8.51 20.20 -13.25
C LYS A 115 -9.02 18.82 -12.84
N ALA A 116 -10.13 18.36 -13.42
CA ALA A 116 -10.71 17.05 -13.15
C ALA A 116 -9.76 15.91 -13.58
N GLU A 117 -9.16 16.00 -14.76
CA GLU A 117 -8.18 15.02 -15.24
C GLU A 117 -6.92 15.00 -14.36
N LYS A 118 -6.41 16.17 -13.99
CA LYS A 118 -5.26 16.28 -13.09
C LYS A 118 -5.56 15.70 -11.71
N GLU A 119 -6.77 15.93 -11.18
CA GLU A 119 -7.19 15.37 -9.91
C GLU A 119 -7.34 13.84 -9.98
N LYS A 120 -7.96 13.32 -11.05
CA LYS A 120 -8.08 11.88 -11.30
C LYS A 120 -6.71 11.21 -11.36
N ARG A 121 -5.78 11.78 -12.15
CA ARG A 121 -4.40 11.30 -12.24
C ARG A 121 -3.67 11.38 -10.90
N ARG A 122 -3.94 12.41 -10.09
CA ARG A 122 -3.37 12.53 -8.74
C ARG A 122 -3.91 11.43 -7.82
N LYS A 123 -5.22 11.16 -7.86
CA LYS A 123 -5.88 10.09 -7.09
C LYS A 123 -5.33 8.72 -7.47
N GLU A 124 -5.24 8.41 -8.77
CA GLU A 124 -4.67 7.16 -9.27
C GLU A 124 -3.21 6.98 -8.83
N LYS A 125 -2.38 8.02 -8.95
CA LYS A 125 -0.97 7.97 -8.50
C LYS A 125 -0.87 7.81 -6.99
N ALA A 126 -1.75 8.44 -6.21
CA ALA A 126 -1.78 8.30 -4.77
C ALA A 126 -2.21 6.89 -4.36
N GLU A 127 -3.20 6.31 -5.02
CA GLU A 127 -3.66 4.95 -4.77
C GLU A 127 -2.58 3.92 -5.15
N ALA A 128 -1.93 4.08 -6.30
CA ALA A 128 -0.82 3.23 -6.72
C ALA A 128 0.34 3.29 -5.70
N ARG A 129 0.68 4.49 -5.20
CA ARG A 129 1.69 4.66 -4.15
C ARG A 129 1.26 4.02 -2.83
N ARG A 130 -0.02 4.11 -2.46
CA ARG A 130 -0.55 3.48 -1.25
C ARG A 130 -0.44 1.96 -1.35
N LYS A 131 -0.85 1.36 -2.47
CA LYS A 131 -0.76 -0.08 -2.72
C LYS A 131 0.68 -0.58 -2.65
N VAL A 132 1.62 0.12 -3.28
CA VAL A 132 3.05 -0.26 -3.21
C VAL A 132 3.59 -0.17 -1.78
N ARG A 133 3.23 0.88 -1.03
CA ARG A 133 3.65 1.02 0.37
C ARG A 133 3.07 -0.07 1.27
N GLU A 134 1.82 -0.44 1.04
CA GLU A 134 1.13 -1.50 1.79
C GLU A 134 1.75 -2.87 1.51
N GLU A 135 2.03 -3.17 0.24
CA GLU A 135 2.72 -4.40 -0.17
C GLU A 135 4.15 -4.46 0.40
N GLU A 136 4.88 -3.35 0.40
CA GLU A 136 6.23 -3.28 1.00
C GLU A 136 6.18 -3.50 2.52
N ALA A 137 5.22 -2.87 3.21
CA ALA A 137 5.00 -3.05 4.64
C ALA A 137 4.59 -4.49 4.98
N GLU A 138 3.75 -5.13 4.17
CA GLU A 138 3.41 -6.54 4.33
C GLU A 138 4.64 -7.45 4.14
N ARG A 139 5.42 -7.21 3.09
CA ARG A 139 6.67 -7.95 2.84
C ARG A 139 7.66 -7.78 3.99
N GLU A 140 7.76 -6.58 4.57
CA GLU A 140 8.58 -6.32 5.74
C GLU A 140 8.08 -7.10 6.96
N ARG A 141 6.77 -7.05 7.26
CA ARG A 141 6.16 -7.82 8.36
C ARG A 141 6.40 -9.32 8.21
N VAL A 142 6.26 -9.86 7.00
CA VAL A 142 6.52 -11.28 6.73
C VAL A 142 8.00 -11.62 6.95
N ARG A 143 8.92 -10.76 6.50
CA ARG A 143 10.37 -10.95 6.74
C ARG A 143 10.71 -10.88 8.22
N GLU A 144 10.12 -9.95 8.96
CA GLU A 144 10.32 -9.80 10.39
C GLU A 144 9.79 -11.03 11.14
N ALA A 145 8.57 -11.47 10.85
CA ALA A 145 7.99 -12.69 11.40
C ALA A 145 8.86 -13.93 11.10
N TYR A 146 9.44 -14.01 9.90
CA TYR A 146 10.37 -15.10 9.57
C TYR A 146 11.67 -15.02 10.39
N ARG A 147 12.24 -13.82 10.56
CA ARG A 147 13.44 -13.60 11.39
C ARG A 147 13.18 -13.95 12.86
N GLU A 148 12.01 -13.60 13.39
CA GLU A 148 11.62 -13.95 14.75
C GLU A 148 11.48 -15.47 14.92
N LYS A 149 10.81 -16.14 13.97
CA LYS A 149 10.71 -17.62 13.96
C LYS A 149 12.08 -18.29 13.87
N GLU A 150 12.98 -17.79 13.02
CA GLU A 150 14.38 -18.25 12.95
C GLU A 150 15.10 -18.09 14.28
N LYS A 151 15.01 -16.92 14.92
CA LYS A 151 15.61 -16.66 16.24
C LYS A 151 15.05 -17.58 17.32
N ALA A 152 13.73 -17.79 17.34
CA ALA A 152 13.07 -18.70 18.26
C ALA A 152 13.54 -20.14 18.05
N LYS A 153 13.61 -20.59 16.79
CA LYS A 153 14.11 -21.94 16.43
C LYS A 153 15.56 -22.11 16.85
N ARG A 154 16.45 -21.18 16.53
CA ARG A 154 17.87 -21.22 16.95
C ARG A 154 18.01 -21.27 18.46
N SER A 155 17.22 -20.47 19.17
CA SER A 155 17.25 -20.49 20.64
C SER A 155 16.77 -21.82 21.21
N ARG A 156 15.78 -22.46 20.58
CA ARG A 156 15.25 -23.76 21.00
C ARG A 156 16.30 -24.85 20.79
N VAL A 157 16.92 -24.88 19.61
CA VAL A 157 18.02 -25.81 19.31
C VAL A 157 19.15 -25.62 20.33
N ALA A 158 19.54 -24.38 20.63
CA ALA A 158 20.57 -24.10 21.64
C ALA A 158 20.19 -24.59 23.06
N GLN A 159 18.90 -24.62 23.41
CA GLN A 159 18.45 -25.19 24.68
C GLN A 159 18.48 -26.72 24.67
N GLU A 160 18.04 -27.34 23.59
CA GLU A 160 18.09 -28.80 23.42
C GLU A 160 19.56 -29.27 23.46
N ASP A 161 20.46 -28.60 22.74
CA ASP A 161 21.90 -28.87 22.77
C ASP A 161 22.50 -28.69 24.18
N TYR A 162 22.05 -27.67 24.92
CA TYR A 162 22.47 -27.43 26.30
C TYR A 162 22.04 -28.57 27.23
N GLU A 163 20.81 -29.07 27.10
CA GLU A 163 20.31 -30.20 27.88
C GLU A 163 21.04 -31.49 27.54
N ILE A 164 21.29 -31.75 26.24
CA ILE A 164 22.05 -32.91 25.77
C ILE A 164 23.47 -32.89 26.34
N LYS A 165 24.16 -31.74 26.31
CA LYS A 165 25.50 -31.62 26.89
C LYS A 165 25.52 -31.89 28.40
N TRP A 166 24.49 -31.45 29.13
CA TRP A 166 24.37 -31.78 30.55
C TRP A 166 24.16 -33.28 30.80
N GLN A 167 23.42 -33.99 29.93
CA GLN A 167 23.25 -35.44 30.01
C GLN A 167 24.58 -36.17 29.72
N GLN A 168 25.29 -35.74 28.69
CA GLN A 168 26.62 -36.27 28.35
C GLN A 168 27.61 -36.05 29.49
N LEU A 169 27.55 -34.91 30.16
CA LEU A 169 28.40 -34.59 31.32
C LEU A 169 28.15 -35.53 32.51
N ASP A 170 26.91 -35.98 32.71
CA ASP A 170 26.57 -36.88 33.81
C ASP A 170 27.12 -38.30 33.59
N GLU A 171 27.12 -38.74 32.34
CA GLU A 171 27.63 -40.03 31.90
C GLU A 171 29.17 -40.03 31.80
N ALA A 172 29.77 -38.86 31.56
CA ALA A 172 31.21 -38.71 31.46
C ALA A 172 31.92 -38.99 32.80
N LYS A 173 33.01 -39.78 32.70
CA LYS A 173 33.90 -40.07 33.83
C LYS A 173 34.97 -38.99 34.01
N VAL A 174 35.35 -38.32 32.94
CA VAL A 174 36.35 -37.26 32.89
C VAL A 174 35.72 -36.06 32.22
N ILE A 175 35.89 -34.88 32.83
CA ILE A 175 35.30 -33.62 32.37
C ILE A 175 36.43 -32.62 32.09
N LYS A 176 36.39 -31.98 30.92
CA LYS A 176 37.27 -30.84 30.59
C LYS A 176 36.52 -29.50 30.70
N SER A 177 37.26 -28.40 30.62
CA SER A 177 36.71 -27.03 30.64
C SER A 177 35.72 -26.75 29.51
N GLU A 178 35.94 -27.32 28.34
CA GLU A 178 35.10 -27.15 27.14
C GLU A 178 33.78 -27.93 27.19
N ASP A 179 33.74 -29.01 27.97
CA ASP A 179 32.58 -29.89 28.08
C ASP A 179 31.49 -29.30 28.96
N ILE A 180 31.80 -28.28 29.76
CA ILE A 180 30.85 -27.65 30.68
C ILE A 180 29.88 -26.78 29.88
N PRO A 181 28.60 -27.15 29.81
CA PRO A 181 27.62 -26.36 29.09
C PRO A 181 27.26 -25.12 29.90
N TRP A 182 27.50 -23.94 29.35
CA TRP A 182 27.12 -22.66 29.96
C TRP A 182 25.77 -22.17 29.38
N PRO A 183 24.92 -21.49 30.17
CA PRO A 183 23.62 -21.02 29.72
C PRO A 183 23.75 -19.70 28.92
N ILE A 184 24.57 -19.72 27.88
CA ILE A 184 24.91 -18.55 27.06
C ILE A 184 24.48 -18.74 25.62
N VAL A 185 24.05 -17.65 24.99
CA VAL A 185 23.76 -17.57 23.56
C VAL A 185 25.02 -17.07 22.84
N ASN A 186 25.38 -17.71 21.72
CA ASN A 186 26.48 -17.33 20.82
C ASN A 186 27.89 -17.25 21.45
N ASN A 187 28.15 -18.01 22.52
CA ASN A 187 29.45 -18.03 23.21
C ASN A 187 29.85 -16.70 23.89
N ASP A 188 28.91 -15.74 23.98
CA ASP A 188 29.12 -14.47 24.65
C ASP A 188 28.79 -14.61 26.15
N PHE A 189 29.81 -14.51 26.99
CA PHE A 189 29.68 -14.58 28.45
C PHE A 189 29.22 -13.22 29.01
N SER A 190 27.90 -13.01 29.05
CA SER A 190 27.31 -11.77 29.58
C SER A 190 25.95 -12.02 30.25
N LEU A 191 25.58 -11.12 31.17
CA LEU A 191 24.26 -11.12 31.82
C LEU A 191 23.11 -11.10 30.81
N ASN A 192 23.24 -10.33 29.72
CA ASN A 192 22.22 -10.25 28.67
C ASN A 192 22.06 -11.59 27.91
N SER A 193 23.17 -12.31 27.73
CA SER A 193 23.17 -13.63 27.09
C SER A 193 22.41 -14.65 27.95
N VAL A 194 22.72 -14.71 29.26
CA VAL A 194 22.01 -15.58 30.21
C VAL A 194 20.54 -15.18 30.35
N ARG A 195 20.24 -13.88 30.40
CA ARG A 195 18.87 -13.34 30.35
C ARG A 195 18.13 -13.86 29.13
N SER A 196 18.68 -13.66 27.93
CA SER A 196 18.05 -14.09 26.68
C SER A 196 17.85 -15.60 26.60
N PHE A 197 18.71 -16.39 27.26
CA PHE A 197 18.56 -17.84 27.34
C PHE A 197 17.41 -18.26 28.26
N MET A 198 17.24 -17.56 29.40
CA MET A 198 16.29 -17.90 30.46
C MET A 198 14.89 -17.27 30.31
N THR A 199 14.76 -16.10 29.69
CA THR A 199 13.48 -15.34 29.60
C THR A 199 12.48 -15.90 28.57
N LYS A 200 12.62 -17.17 28.19
CA LYS A 200 11.73 -17.81 27.24
C LYS A 200 10.57 -18.49 27.96
N GLY A 201 9.38 -17.94 27.77
CA GLY A 201 8.13 -18.47 28.31
C GLY A 201 7.37 -17.46 29.16
N THR A 202 6.38 -17.95 29.90
CA THR A 202 5.64 -17.18 30.90
C THR A 202 6.50 -16.88 32.12
N SER A 203 6.14 -15.86 32.92
CA SER A 203 6.88 -15.50 34.14
C SER A 203 7.08 -16.70 35.08
N GLU A 204 6.09 -17.60 35.19
CA GLU A 204 6.21 -18.81 36.02
C GLU A 204 7.21 -19.84 35.46
N GLU A 205 7.25 -20.02 34.14
CA GLU A 205 8.20 -20.93 33.48
C GLU A 205 9.63 -20.41 33.62
N ILE A 206 9.82 -19.09 33.49
CA ILE A 206 11.10 -18.43 33.73
C ILE A 206 11.56 -18.69 35.16
N LYS A 207 10.70 -18.49 36.16
CA LYS A 207 11.02 -18.80 37.56
C LYS A 207 11.40 -20.27 37.74
N LYS A 208 10.59 -21.21 37.24
CA LYS A 208 10.87 -22.65 37.34
C LYS A 208 12.22 -23.03 36.72
N ASN A 209 12.53 -22.47 35.54
CA ASN A 209 13.80 -22.68 34.85
C ASN A 209 14.97 -22.10 35.64
N VAL A 210 14.90 -20.85 36.09
CA VAL A 210 15.95 -20.21 36.90
C VAL A 210 16.23 -21.01 38.16
N ARG A 211 15.19 -21.47 38.89
CA ARG A 211 15.38 -22.33 40.08
C ARG A 211 16.02 -23.68 39.78
N ARG A 212 15.72 -24.27 38.62
CA ARG A 212 16.35 -25.52 38.18
C ARG A 212 17.83 -25.30 37.93
N GLU A 213 18.17 -24.22 37.24
CA GLU A 213 19.55 -23.89 36.90
C GLU A 213 20.35 -23.41 38.12
N GLN A 214 19.77 -22.64 39.03
CA GLN A 214 20.39 -22.29 40.32
C GLN A 214 20.82 -23.52 41.11
N ARG A 215 20.03 -24.61 41.10
CA ARG A 215 20.40 -25.87 41.76
C ARG A 215 21.58 -26.57 41.07
N LYS A 216 21.70 -26.45 39.74
CA LYS A 216 22.81 -27.02 38.97
C LYS A 216 24.11 -26.25 39.18
N TYR A 217 24.05 -24.92 39.18
CA TYR A 217 25.21 -24.03 39.37
C TYR A 217 25.44 -23.62 40.83
N HIS A 218 24.79 -24.27 41.79
CA HIS A 218 25.10 -24.05 43.20
C HIS A 218 26.53 -24.53 43.47
N PRO A 219 27.40 -23.72 44.12
CA PRO A 219 28.82 -24.04 44.28
C PRO A 219 29.05 -25.44 44.84
N ASP A 220 28.31 -25.83 45.88
CA ASP A 220 28.40 -27.18 46.47
C ASP A 220 28.08 -28.32 45.47
N LYS A 221 26.97 -28.21 44.73
CA LYS A 221 26.52 -29.23 43.76
C LYS A 221 27.43 -29.27 42.54
N PHE A 222 27.88 -28.12 42.08
CA PHE A 222 28.80 -28.01 40.96
C PHE A 222 30.17 -28.59 41.30
N MET A 223 30.68 -28.33 42.51
CA MET A 223 31.94 -28.91 42.99
C MET A 223 31.87 -30.44 43.06
N THR A 224 30.80 -31.00 43.63
CA THR A 224 30.65 -32.46 43.73
C THR A 224 30.39 -33.14 42.40
N ARG A 225 29.65 -32.52 41.47
CA ARG A 225 29.26 -33.14 40.20
C ARG A 225 30.30 -32.94 39.09
N VAL A 226 30.86 -31.74 38.98
CA VAL A 226 31.77 -31.35 37.89
C VAL A 226 33.21 -31.40 38.36
N MET A 227 33.55 -30.71 39.46
CA MET A 227 34.96 -30.54 39.88
C MET A 227 35.58 -31.83 40.42
N SER A 228 34.78 -32.77 40.95
CA SER A 228 35.27 -34.08 41.39
C SER A 228 35.79 -34.96 40.25
N ARG A 229 35.29 -34.74 39.02
CA ARG A 229 35.64 -35.47 37.79
C ARG A 229 36.43 -34.62 36.80
N PHE A 230 36.80 -33.40 37.19
CA PHE A 230 37.46 -32.44 36.31
C PHE A 230 38.95 -32.72 36.19
N GLU A 231 39.41 -32.93 34.95
CA GLU A 231 40.81 -33.10 34.61
C GLU A 231 41.29 -31.84 33.87
N GLY A 232 42.20 -31.08 34.48
CA GLY A 232 42.74 -29.84 33.94
C GLY A 232 43.68 -29.15 34.92
N THR A 233 44.33 -28.09 34.47
CA THR A 233 45.29 -27.29 35.26
C THR A 233 44.59 -26.57 36.41
N ALA A 234 45.29 -26.27 37.50
CA ALA A 234 44.74 -25.51 38.63
C ALA A 234 44.12 -24.17 38.19
N ASP A 235 44.77 -23.47 37.25
CA ASP A 235 44.31 -22.21 36.69
C ASP A 235 42.98 -22.36 35.92
N GLU A 236 42.79 -23.47 35.20
CA GLU A 236 41.55 -23.75 34.48
C GLU A 236 40.41 -24.03 35.45
N LYS A 237 40.69 -24.76 36.54
CA LYS A 237 39.75 -25.01 37.63
C LYS A 237 39.29 -23.69 38.26
N GLU A 238 40.21 -22.79 38.55
CA GLU A 238 39.90 -21.47 39.11
C GLU A 238 39.05 -20.64 38.14
N CYS A 239 39.39 -20.63 36.85
CA CYS A 239 38.63 -19.92 35.83
C CYS A 239 37.18 -20.43 35.72
N VAL A 240 36.99 -21.75 35.73
CA VAL A 240 35.66 -22.38 35.71
C VAL A 240 34.86 -22.02 36.96
N LEU A 241 35.48 -22.01 38.14
CA LEU A 241 34.81 -21.63 39.38
C LEU A 241 34.41 -20.16 39.39
N SER A 242 35.27 -19.26 38.91
CA SER A 242 34.92 -17.84 38.77
C SER A 242 33.73 -17.66 37.84
N ARG A 243 33.75 -18.31 36.67
CA ARG A 243 32.63 -18.26 35.72
C ARG A 243 31.34 -18.81 36.32
N MET A 244 31.42 -19.92 37.05
CA MET A 244 30.26 -20.48 37.74
C MET A 244 29.72 -19.51 38.81
N ASN A 245 30.59 -18.82 39.55
CA ASN A 245 30.18 -17.83 40.55
C ASN A 245 29.48 -16.64 39.91
N GLU A 246 29.99 -16.14 38.78
CA GLU A 246 29.36 -15.07 38.01
C GLU A 246 27.97 -15.49 37.51
N ILE A 247 27.83 -16.70 36.95
CA ILE A 247 26.53 -17.23 36.51
C ILE A 247 25.57 -17.39 37.69
N SER A 248 26.02 -17.93 38.81
CA SER A 248 25.20 -18.06 40.02
C SER A 248 24.70 -16.69 40.51
N GLY A 249 25.56 -15.68 40.48
CA GLY A 249 25.19 -14.28 40.77
C GLY A 249 24.13 -13.75 39.80
N TRP A 250 24.34 -13.92 38.49
CA TRP A 250 23.39 -13.49 37.47
C TRP A 250 22.04 -14.21 37.56
N LEU A 251 22.03 -15.50 37.92
CA LEU A 251 20.80 -16.27 38.13
C LEU A 251 20.03 -15.75 39.36
N ASN A 252 20.72 -15.31 40.41
CA ASN A 252 20.08 -14.70 41.58
C ASN A 252 19.50 -13.32 41.25
N GLU A 253 20.22 -12.50 40.47
CA GLU A 253 19.69 -11.22 39.97
C GLU A 253 18.45 -11.44 39.10
N LEU A 254 18.50 -12.43 38.20
CA LEU A 254 17.36 -12.83 37.38
C LEU A 254 16.17 -13.26 38.22
N TRP A 255 16.39 -14.11 39.23
CA TRP A 255 15.34 -14.53 40.15
C TRP A 255 14.71 -13.37 40.91
N ALA A 256 15.50 -12.37 41.31
CA ALA A 256 15.00 -11.18 41.99
C ALA A 256 14.21 -10.25 41.05
N SER A 257 14.51 -10.27 39.75
CA SER A 257 13.88 -9.40 38.75
C SER A 257 12.55 -9.92 38.16
N VAL A 258 12.23 -11.20 38.33
CA VAL A 258 11.05 -11.88 37.74
C VAL A 258 10.00 -12.15 38.81
#